data_AF-A0ABD2TZ33-F1
#
_entry.id   AF-A0ABD2TZ33-F1
#
_cell.length_a   1.000
_cell.length_b   1.000
_cell.length_c   1.000
_cell.angle_alpha   90.00
_cell.angle_beta   90.00
_cell.angle_gamma   90.00
#
_symmetry.space_group_name_H-M   'P 1'
#
loop_
_entity.id
_entity.type
_entity.pdbx_description
1 polymer ?
#
loop_
_entity_poly.entity_id
_entity_poly.type
_entity_poly.pdbx_seq_one_letter_code
_entity_poly.pdbx_strand_id
1 'polypeptide(L)'
;MRSATRSGVDTISDLPCNVLDGILGCLPLKDAVKTSILSRDWRYKWVTRQELEFDYQFFVTYACNQAKAIIYQVLLRHKGPILKFSLGSSNMTIYPDIDHWIRFLSKKNVQEFTLCGNGLHNRYHLPSHFFTFHHLRHLKVDRCSFHPPPDFEGFEKLINLDLHFVTFDPAILRNLIFRCPLLERLTLRWCTNFDTLEIDAPNLKYFDFRGNSKSICFKNAPMLEKLIVHLNSRVSMVASPVCSNITKFFCHMPCLMQLDISGHLLEYLTMGGLPENHLTALNNVKSFSVRAMFFRSIKHVSGVIYLIKSFPKLQKLTIECGMKSEAVEPVVQYLQDQSSLCGAVKLLQKVHMSMFSGLEVEMEFLRLILASAPVLEEISAWNYEHLLCLSGREIKDEMKQYQRASPSVKFIVDEIVVEDALP
;
A
#
# COMPACT_ATOMS: atom_id res chain seq x y z
N MET A 1 -18.63 66.85 -11.36
CA MET A 1 -17.99 65.58 -10.96
C MET A 1 -18.67 64.44 -11.69
N ARG A 2 -18.00 63.83 -12.68
CA ARG A 2 -18.54 62.70 -13.44
C ARG A 2 -18.45 61.42 -12.60
N SER A 3 -19.58 60.76 -12.41
CA SER A 3 -19.67 59.40 -11.89
C SER A 3 -18.88 58.45 -12.80
N ALA A 4 -17.84 57.81 -12.27
CA ALA A 4 -17.15 56.73 -12.94
C ALA A 4 -17.93 55.43 -12.66
N THR A 5 -18.85 55.07 -13.56
CA THR A 5 -19.37 53.71 -13.64
C THR A 5 -18.22 52.78 -14.04
N ARG A 6 -17.63 52.08 -13.07
CA ARG A 6 -16.84 50.87 -13.35
C ARG A 6 -17.81 49.81 -13.87
N SER A 7 -17.97 49.71 -15.19
CA SER A 7 -18.48 48.50 -15.83
C SER A 7 -17.38 47.44 -15.73
N GLY A 8 -17.27 46.79 -14.57
CA GLY A 8 -16.53 45.55 -14.45
C GLY A 8 -17.31 44.49 -15.22
N VAL A 9 -16.99 44.31 -16.49
CA VAL A 9 -17.57 43.24 -17.32
C VAL A 9 -17.20 41.92 -16.65
N ASP A 10 -18.21 41.14 -16.25
CA ASP A 10 -18.01 39.85 -15.60
C ASP A 10 -17.63 38.79 -16.65
N THR A 11 -16.37 38.82 -17.06
CA THR A 11 -15.85 37.95 -18.13
C THR A 11 -15.78 36.48 -17.73
N ILE A 12 -15.80 36.18 -16.43
CA ILE A 12 -15.71 34.79 -15.95
C ILE A 12 -17.10 34.14 -16.00
N SER A 13 -18.16 34.86 -15.63
CA SER A 13 -19.54 34.33 -15.71
C SER A 13 -19.98 33.99 -17.15
N ASP A 14 -19.42 34.67 -18.15
CA ASP A 14 -19.69 34.46 -19.57
C ASP A 14 -18.99 33.24 -20.18
N LEU A 15 -18.11 32.56 -19.41
CA LEU A 15 -17.42 31.37 -19.89
C LEU A 15 -18.40 30.19 -20.12
N PRO A 16 -18.14 29.33 -21.12
CA PRO A 16 -18.91 28.11 -21.35
C PRO A 16 -18.99 27.22 -20.10
N CYS A 17 -20.13 26.54 -19.89
CA CYS A 17 -20.37 25.73 -18.69
C CYS A 17 -19.28 24.68 -18.44
N ASN A 18 -18.76 24.03 -19.48
CA ASN A 18 -17.68 23.05 -19.37
C ASN A 18 -16.37 23.66 -18.86
N VAL A 19 -16.09 24.93 -19.17
CA VAL A 19 -14.91 25.66 -18.67
C VAL A 19 -15.11 26.03 -17.20
N LEU A 20 -16.31 26.51 -16.84
CA LEU A 20 -16.67 26.81 -15.46
C LEU A 20 -16.63 25.56 -14.56
N ASP A 21 -17.16 24.43 -15.04
CA ASP A 21 -17.08 23.14 -14.35
C ASP A 21 -15.62 22.71 -14.16
N GLY A 22 -14.75 22.95 -15.15
CA GLY A 22 -13.31 22.73 -15.05
C GLY A 22 -12.65 23.59 -13.99
N ILE A 23 -12.90 24.90 -13.99
CA ILE A 23 -12.38 25.86 -12.98
C ILE A 23 -12.84 25.45 -11.58
N LEU A 24 -14.13 25.19 -11.41
CA LEU A 24 -14.69 24.78 -10.14
C LEU A 24 -14.15 23.42 -9.69
N GLY A 25 -13.92 22.49 -10.62
CA GLY A 25 -13.30 21.19 -10.35
C GLY A 25 -11.90 21.30 -9.74
N CYS A 26 -11.11 22.30 -10.14
CA CYS A 26 -9.79 22.57 -9.58
C CYS A 26 -9.80 23.12 -8.15
N LEU A 27 -10.93 23.62 -7.66
CA LEU A 27 -11.06 24.13 -6.30
C LEU A 27 -11.41 23.00 -5.32
N PRO A 28 -10.99 23.06 -4.04
CA PRO A 28 -11.59 22.23 -3.00
C PRO A 28 -13.10 22.46 -2.92
N LEU A 29 -13.88 21.43 -2.57
CA LEU A 29 -15.35 21.50 -2.54
C LEU A 29 -15.86 22.71 -1.74
N LYS A 30 -15.25 22.99 -0.58
CA LYS A 30 -15.58 24.15 0.26
C LYS A 30 -15.43 25.47 -0.50
N ASP A 31 -14.35 25.64 -1.25
CA ASP A 31 -14.06 26.89 -1.95
C ASP A 31 -14.90 27.00 -3.23
N ALA A 32 -15.17 25.90 -3.92
CA ALA A 32 -16.14 25.86 -5.00
C ALA A 32 -17.52 26.30 -4.52
N VAL A 33 -17.99 25.83 -3.36
CA VAL A 33 -19.27 26.29 -2.77
C VAL A 33 -19.20 27.77 -2.38
N LYS A 34 -18.07 28.27 -1.85
CA LYS A 34 -17.92 29.70 -1.50
C LYS A 34 -18.09 30.62 -2.72
N THR A 35 -17.77 30.18 -3.93
CA THR A 35 -18.00 31.00 -5.13
C THR A 35 -19.46 31.42 -5.30
N SER A 36 -20.41 30.72 -4.65
CA SER A 36 -21.84 31.06 -4.65
C SER A 36 -22.17 32.45 -4.08
N ILE A 37 -21.24 33.10 -3.36
CA ILE A 37 -21.42 34.46 -2.84
C ILE A 37 -21.01 35.55 -3.85
N LEU A 38 -20.33 35.18 -4.95
CA LEU A 38 -19.77 36.15 -5.90
C LEU A 38 -20.86 36.88 -6.70
N SER A 39 -21.89 36.16 -7.16
CA SER A 39 -23.03 36.75 -7.87
C SER A 39 -24.26 35.84 -7.83
N ARG A 40 -25.39 36.31 -8.37
CA ARG A 40 -26.60 35.48 -8.54
C ARG A 40 -26.36 34.30 -9.49
N ASP A 41 -25.52 34.49 -10.50
CA ASP A 41 -25.22 33.48 -11.51
C ASP A 41 -24.29 32.39 -10.97
N TRP A 42 -23.35 32.76 -10.09
CA TRP A 42 -22.44 31.82 -9.43
C TRP A 42 -23.11 30.99 -8.33
N ARG A 43 -24.26 31.42 -7.83
CA ARG A 43 -24.97 30.80 -6.69
C ARG A 43 -25.13 29.29 -6.81
N TYR A 44 -25.36 28.80 -8.02
CA TYR A 44 -25.65 27.40 -8.31
C TYR A 44 -24.65 26.73 -9.25
N LYS A 45 -23.52 27.37 -9.63
CA LYS A 45 -22.57 26.76 -10.58
C LYS A 45 -21.87 25.52 -10.02
N TRP A 46 -21.68 25.44 -8.70
CA TRP A 46 -21.06 24.28 -8.06
C TRP A 46 -21.95 23.03 -8.03
N VAL A 47 -23.27 23.15 -8.25
CA VAL A 47 -24.22 22.04 -8.06
C VAL A 47 -24.12 20.96 -9.13
N THR A 48 -23.35 21.18 -10.20
CA THR A 48 -23.05 20.20 -11.28
C THR A 48 -21.71 19.51 -11.10
N ARG A 49 -20.95 19.87 -10.06
CA ARG A 49 -19.61 19.35 -9.79
C ARG A 49 -19.61 17.82 -9.64
N GLN A 50 -18.76 17.15 -10.41
CA GLN A 50 -18.76 15.69 -10.47
C GLN A 50 -18.04 15.01 -9.29
N GLU A 51 -17.27 15.77 -8.51
CA GLU A 51 -16.43 15.25 -7.42
C GLU A 51 -16.84 15.89 -6.09
N LEU A 52 -17.34 15.08 -5.17
CA LEU A 52 -17.73 15.52 -3.83
C LEU A 52 -16.83 14.86 -2.79
N GLU A 53 -15.96 15.65 -2.18
CA GLU A 53 -14.98 15.19 -1.20
C GLU A 53 -15.21 15.81 0.16
N PHE A 54 -15.48 14.95 1.15
CA PHE A 54 -15.66 15.27 2.56
C PHE A 54 -14.60 14.51 3.35
N ASP A 55 -13.37 15.01 3.29
CA ASP A 55 -12.20 14.38 3.88
C ASP A 55 -12.11 14.56 5.41
N TYR A 56 -11.04 14.04 6.00
CA TYR A 56 -10.80 14.20 7.44
C TYR A 56 -10.75 15.68 7.86
N GLN A 57 -10.13 16.54 7.04
CA GLN A 57 -10.01 17.96 7.33
C GLN A 57 -11.37 18.68 7.37
N PHE A 58 -12.33 18.23 6.55
CA PHE A 58 -13.72 18.68 6.62
C PHE A 58 -14.33 18.38 8.00
N PHE A 59 -14.11 17.20 8.56
CA PHE A 59 -14.62 16.82 9.89
C PHE A 59 -13.83 17.40 11.06
N VAL A 60 -12.58 17.83 10.85
CA VAL A 60 -11.83 18.67 11.81
C VAL A 60 -12.41 20.09 11.84
N THR A 61 -12.83 20.60 10.67
CA THR A 61 -13.35 21.97 10.53
C THR A 61 -14.78 22.12 11.06
N TYR A 62 -15.63 21.11 10.87
CA TYR A 62 -17.05 21.16 11.22
C TYR A 62 -17.39 20.09 12.25
N ALA A 63 -18.03 20.50 13.34
CA ALA A 63 -18.59 19.56 14.31
C ALA A 63 -19.53 18.55 13.62
N CYS A 64 -19.61 17.31 14.12
CA CYS A 64 -20.29 16.21 13.43
C CYS A 64 -21.71 16.55 12.93
N ASN A 65 -22.55 17.15 13.78
CA ASN A 65 -23.92 17.54 13.40
C ASN A 65 -23.96 18.61 12.30
N GLN A 66 -23.02 19.56 12.34
CA GLN A 66 -22.88 20.58 11.30
C GLN A 66 -22.39 19.97 9.99
N ALA A 67 -21.40 19.07 10.05
CA ALA A 67 -20.89 18.35 8.89
C ALA A 67 -22.00 17.55 8.20
N LYS A 68 -22.81 16.81 8.96
CA LYS A 68 -24.00 16.09 8.45
C LYS A 68 -24.97 17.02 7.74
N ALA A 69 -25.33 18.14 8.37
CA ALA A 69 -26.25 19.12 7.79
C ALA A 69 -25.71 19.70 6.48
N ILE A 70 -24.40 20.01 6.43
CA ILE A 70 -23.74 20.48 5.22
C ILE A 70 -23.80 19.42 4.11
N ILE A 71 -23.41 18.17 4.40
CA ILE A 71 -23.42 17.08 3.42
C ILE A 71 -24.84 16.89 2.87
N TYR A 72 -25.84 16.87 3.75
CA TYR A 72 -27.24 16.74 3.35
C TYR A 72 -27.67 17.89 2.41
N GLN A 73 -27.32 19.14 2.75
CA GLN A 73 -27.62 20.30 1.89
C GLN A 73 -26.89 20.24 0.55
N VAL A 74 -25.65 19.77 0.53
CA VAL A 74 -24.87 19.59 -0.70
C VAL A 74 -25.55 18.55 -1.60
N LEU A 75 -25.84 17.36 -1.06
CA LEU A 75 -26.47 16.28 -1.82
C LEU A 75 -27.88 16.66 -2.29
N LEU A 76 -28.69 17.33 -1.45
CA LEU A 76 -30.04 17.76 -1.79
C LEU A 76 -30.06 18.76 -2.96
N ARG A 77 -29.06 19.65 -3.04
CA ARG A 77 -28.96 20.68 -4.08
C ARG A 77 -28.27 20.18 -5.35
N HIS A 78 -27.59 19.04 -5.28
CA HIS A 78 -26.75 18.52 -6.38
C HIS A 78 -27.58 18.13 -7.61
N LYS A 79 -27.29 18.76 -8.75
CA LYS A 79 -27.92 18.51 -10.05
C LYS A 79 -26.88 17.95 -11.01
N GLY A 80 -27.01 16.67 -11.37
CA GLY A 80 -26.09 16.02 -12.31
C GLY A 80 -25.47 14.74 -11.75
N PRO A 81 -24.51 14.16 -12.51
CA PRO A 81 -23.76 13.00 -12.07
C PRO A 81 -22.83 13.35 -10.90
N ILE A 82 -22.53 12.35 -10.10
CA ILE A 82 -21.44 12.37 -9.12
C ILE A 82 -20.57 11.20 -9.52
N LEU A 83 -19.39 11.48 -10.06
CA LEU A 83 -18.44 10.47 -10.50
C LEU A 83 -17.54 10.04 -9.35
N LYS A 84 -17.19 10.96 -8.44
CA LYS A 84 -16.35 10.68 -7.28
C LYS A 84 -17.02 11.15 -6.00
N PHE A 85 -17.10 10.25 -5.03
CA PHE A 85 -17.57 10.56 -3.69
C PHE A 85 -16.60 10.01 -2.65
N SER A 86 -16.11 10.89 -1.78
CA SER A 86 -15.19 10.54 -0.70
C SER A 86 -15.72 11.03 0.64
N LEU A 87 -15.75 10.13 1.61
CA LEU A 87 -16.13 10.42 2.99
C LEU A 87 -15.06 9.87 3.94
N GLY A 88 -14.32 10.75 4.61
CA GLY A 88 -13.32 10.41 5.61
C GLY A 88 -13.74 10.90 6.99
N SER A 89 -14.52 10.11 7.72
CA SER A 89 -15.02 10.51 9.05
C SER A 89 -14.54 9.59 10.16
N SER A 90 -14.05 10.17 11.25
CA SER A 90 -13.72 9.42 12.47
C SER A 90 -14.94 9.06 13.34
N ASN A 91 -16.14 9.56 13.01
CA ASN A 91 -17.26 9.57 13.94
C ASN A 91 -18.35 8.54 13.58
N MET A 92 -18.56 7.59 14.50
CA MET A 92 -19.57 6.51 14.38
C MET A 92 -21.02 7.01 14.32
N THR A 93 -21.29 8.22 14.82
CA THR A 93 -22.67 8.77 14.87
C THR A 93 -23.24 9.07 13.49
N ILE A 94 -22.43 9.05 12.42
CA ILE A 94 -22.85 9.36 11.04
C ILE A 94 -23.42 8.14 10.31
N TYR A 95 -23.29 6.92 10.85
CA TYR A 95 -23.70 5.70 10.15
C TYR A 95 -25.13 5.71 9.59
N PRO A 96 -26.18 6.12 10.34
CA PRO A 96 -27.53 6.19 9.77
C PRO A 96 -27.66 7.20 8.61
N ASP A 97 -26.89 8.28 8.63
CA ASP A 97 -26.90 9.28 7.55
C ASP A 97 -26.19 8.76 6.30
N ILE A 98 -25.13 7.96 6.47
CA ILE A 98 -24.38 7.34 5.36
C ILE A 98 -25.29 6.43 4.53
N ASP A 99 -26.22 5.69 5.15
CA ASP A 99 -27.20 4.89 4.42
C ASP A 99 -28.05 5.74 3.46
N HIS A 100 -28.48 6.92 3.93
CA HIS A 100 -29.25 7.86 3.11
C HIS A 100 -28.41 8.44 1.97
N TRP A 101 -27.15 8.75 2.24
CA TRP A 101 -26.23 9.26 1.23
C TRP A 101 -25.91 8.20 0.18
N ILE A 102 -25.62 6.96 0.58
CA ILE A 102 -25.39 5.84 -0.34
C ILE A 102 -26.65 5.58 -1.19
N ARG A 103 -27.85 5.61 -0.60
CA ARG A 103 -29.10 5.50 -1.35
C ARG A 103 -29.30 6.63 -2.38
N PHE A 104 -28.86 7.85 -2.06
CA PHE A 104 -28.88 8.94 -3.02
C PHE A 104 -27.85 8.72 -4.14
N LEU A 105 -26.63 8.33 -3.77
CA LEU A 105 -25.52 8.06 -4.67
C LEU A 105 -25.77 6.87 -5.59
N SER A 106 -26.57 5.89 -5.17
CA SER A 106 -26.91 4.72 -5.99
C SER A 106 -27.71 5.08 -7.24
N LYS A 107 -28.34 6.26 -7.23
CA LYS A 107 -29.05 6.85 -8.38
C LYS A 107 -28.14 7.77 -9.21
N LYS A 108 -26.84 7.79 -8.90
CA LYS A 108 -25.81 8.61 -9.55
C LYS A 108 -24.80 7.70 -10.24
N ASN A 109 -24.06 8.27 -11.19
CA ASN A 109 -23.07 7.55 -11.97
C ASN A 109 -21.72 7.43 -11.23
N VAL A 110 -21.73 6.91 -10.01
CA VAL A 110 -20.53 6.85 -9.15
C VAL A 110 -19.50 5.88 -9.75
N GLN A 111 -18.31 6.39 -10.02
CA GLN A 111 -17.16 5.66 -10.54
C GLN A 111 -16.07 5.49 -9.48
N GLU A 112 -15.97 6.41 -8.53
CA GLU A 112 -15.03 6.37 -7.42
C GLU A 112 -15.77 6.55 -6.09
N PHE A 113 -15.63 5.57 -5.20
CA PHE A 113 -16.23 5.62 -3.88
C PHE A 113 -15.17 5.35 -2.82
N THR A 114 -14.99 6.32 -1.92
CA THR A 114 -14.11 6.18 -0.75
C THR A 114 -14.90 6.39 0.53
N LEU A 115 -14.85 5.41 1.43
CA LEU A 115 -15.36 5.51 2.79
C LEU A 115 -14.25 5.14 3.77
N CYS A 116 -13.67 6.13 4.45
CA CYS A 116 -12.62 5.93 5.44
C CYS A 116 -13.14 6.28 6.84
N GLY A 117 -12.98 5.34 7.77
CA GLY A 117 -13.38 5.46 9.17
C GLY A 117 -12.20 5.35 10.14
N ASN A 118 -12.20 6.13 11.23
CA ASN A 118 -11.19 6.02 12.30
C ASN A 118 -11.74 5.38 13.59
N GLY A 119 -12.98 4.89 13.60
CA GLY A 119 -13.61 4.35 14.80
C GLY A 119 -13.04 2.99 15.22
N LEU A 120 -12.66 2.84 16.50
CA LEU A 120 -11.97 1.64 16.99
C LEU A 120 -12.87 0.41 17.19
N HIS A 121 -14.20 0.57 17.32
CA HIS A 121 -15.03 -0.48 17.95
C HIS A 121 -16.18 -1.07 17.12
N ASN A 122 -16.83 -0.32 16.23
CA ASN A 122 -17.97 -0.83 15.42
C ASN A 122 -17.72 -0.69 13.92
N ARG A 123 -17.86 -1.81 13.21
CA ARG A 123 -17.70 -1.87 11.76
C ARG A 123 -19.00 -1.44 11.08
N TYR A 124 -18.91 -0.56 10.08
CA TYR A 124 -20.08 -0.07 9.36
C TYR A 124 -20.60 -1.14 8.40
N HIS A 125 -21.87 -1.50 8.50
CA HIS A 125 -22.50 -2.43 7.56
C HIS A 125 -22.85 -1.67 6.28
N LEU A 126 -22.23 -2.06 5.16
CA LEU A 126 -22.53 -1.46 3.87
C LEU A 126 -23.98 -1.81 3.47
N PRO A 127 -24.84 -0.82 3.17
CA PRO A 127 -26.23 -1.05 2.84
C PRO A 127 -26.38 -1.64 1.44
N SER A 128 -27.48 -2.33 1.15
CA SER A 128 -27.72 -2.99 -0.15
C SER A 128 -27.55 -2.08 -1.38
N HIS A 129 -27.89 -0.79 -1.24
CA HIS A 129 -27.78 0.22 -2.29
C HIS A 129 -26.33 0.51 -2.71
N PHE A 130 -25.35 0.21 -1.86
CA PHE A 130 -23.93 0.31 -2.19
C PHE A 130 -23.56 -0.66 -3.33
N PHE A 131 -24.15 -1.85 -3.33
CA PHE A 131 -23.84 -2.90 -4.30
C PHE A 131 -24.47 -2.65 -5.67
N THR A 132 -25.27 -1.60 -5.84
CA THR A 132 -25.86 -1.20 -7.12
C THR A 132 -25.03 -0.12 -7.84
N PHE A 133 -23.79 0.14 -7.41
CA PHE A 133 -22.88 1.06 -8.09
C PHE A 133 -22.29 0.42 -9.37
N HIS A 134 -23.11 0.32 -10.43
CA HIS A 134 -22.76 -0.40 -11.67
C HIS A 134 -21.57 0.20 -12.47
N HIS A 135 -21.19 1.44 -12.18
CA HIS A 135 -20.11 2.16 -12.87
C HIS A 135 -18.82 2.26 -12.05
N LEU A 136 -18.77 1.57 -10.90
CA LEU A 136 -17.66 1.68 -9.97
C LEU A 136 -16.36 1.14 -10.59
N ARG A 137 -15.35 2.00 -10.64
CA ARG A 137 -13.99 1.72 -11.12
C ARG A 137 -12.98 1.70 -9.98
N HIS A 138 -13.18 2.53 -8.96
CA HIS A 138 -12.30 2.62 -7.80
C HIS A 138 -13.12 2.55 -6.51
N LEU A 139 -12.84 1.53 -5.70
CA LEU A 139 -13.48 1.33 -4.41
C LEU A 139 -12.43 1.32 -3.31
N LYS A 140 -12.60 2.19 -2.32
CA LYS A 140 -11.85 2.16 -1.08
C LYS A 140 -12.79 2.18 0.12
N VAL A 141 -12.73 1.16 0.96
CA VAL A 141 -13.52 1.10 2.20
C VAL A 141 -12.65 0.69 3.37
N ASP A 142 -12.85 1.37 4.49
CA ASP A 142 -12.14 1.13 5.74
C ASP A 142 -13.13 0.76 6.84
N ARG A 143 -12.80 -0.24 7.67
CA ARG A 143 -13.58 -0.70 8.84
C ARG A 143 -15.06 -0.99 8.54
N CYS A 144 -15.33 -1.64 7.41
CA CYS A 144 -16.68 -2.00 6.98
C CYS A 144 -16.97 -3.50 7.15
N SER A 145 -18.25 -3.84 7.24
CA SER A 145 -18.78 -5.20 7.05
C SER A 145 -19.32 -5.29 5.62
N PHE A 146 -18.67 -6.12 4.81
CA PHE A 146 -18.96 -6.29 3.39
C PHE A 146 -19.74 -7.60 3.19
N HIS A 147 -21.06 -7.46 3.15
CA HIS A 147 -22.00 -8.57 2.95
C HIS A 147 -22.92 -8.21 1.77
N PRO A 148 -22.55 -8.61 0.55
CA PRO A 148 -23.39 -8.34 -0.61
C PRO A 148 -24.70 -9.14 -0.54
N PRO A 149 -25.78 -8.64 -1.16
CA PRO A 149 -27.00 -9.41 -1.32
C PRO A 149 -26.78 -10.61 -2.27
N PRO A 150 -27.62 -11.67 -2.20
CA PRO A 150 -27.39 -12.91 -2.95
C PRO A 150 -27.36 -12.76 -4.49
N ASP A 151 -28.02 -11.74 -5.01
CA ASP A 151 -28.12 -11.37 -6.42
C ASP A 151 -26.95 -10.48 -6.91
N PHE A 152 -25.99 -10.16 -6.03
CA PHE A 152 -24.86 -9.32 -6.40
C PHE A 152 -23.91 -10.02 -7.36
N GLU A 153 -23.81 -9.49 -8.57
CA GLU A 153 -22.98 -10.02 -9.65
C GLU A 153 -21.56 -9.43 -9.70
N GLY A 154 -21.13 -8.70 -8.67
CA GLY A 154 -19.81 -8.06 -8.64
C GLY A 154 -19.81 -6.65 -9.24
N PHE A 155 -18.63 -6.03 -9.26
CA PHE A 155 -18.42 -4.71 -9.86
C PHE A 155 -17.66 -4.88 -11.19
N GLU A 156 -18.37 -5.09 -12.30
CA GLU A 156 -17.77 -5.46 -13.60
C GLU A 156 -16.70 -4.49 -14.11
N LYS A 157 -16.86 -3.20 -13.79
CA LYS A 157 -15.97 -2.12 -14.24
C LYS A 157 -14.84 -1.80 -13.25
N LEU A 158 -14.71 -2.57 -12.17
CA LEU A 158 -13.79 -2.28 -11.08
C LEU A 158 -12.33 -2.53 -11.50
N ILE A 159 -11.52 -1.49 -11.32
CA ILE A 159 -10.09 -1.45 -11.62
C ILE A 159 -9.27 -1.49 -10.34
N ASN A 160 -9.72 -0.82 -9.28
CA ASN A 160 -9.03 -0.75 -7.99
C ASN A 160 -9.98 -1.14 -6.85
N LEU A 161 -9.57 -2.14 -6.06
CA LEU A 161 -10.24 -2.58 -4.85
C LEU A 161 -9.28 -2.41 -3.65
N ASP A 162 -9.62 -1.50 -2.74
CA ASP A 162 -8.85 -1.21 -1.53
C ASP A 162 -9.70 -1.46 -0.28
N LEU A 163 -9.43 -2.55 0.42
CA LEU A 163 -10.13 -2.98 1.62
C LEU A 163 -9.20 -2.91 2.83
N HIS A 164 -9.57 -2.08 3.80
CA HIS A 164 -8.84 -1.91 5.06
C HIS A 164 -9.74 -2.30 6.24
N PHE A 165 -9.27 -3.18 7.13
CA PHE A 165 -10.02 -3.61 8.34
C PHE A 165 -11.45 -4.11 8.05
N VAL A 166 -11.69 -4.67 6.86
CA VAL A 166 -13.01 -5.10 6.40
C VAL A 166 -13.28 -6.55 6.82
N THR A 167 -14.53 -6.83 7.22
CA THR A 167 -15.04 -8.19 7.44
C THR A 167 -15.92 -8.63 6.29
N PHE A 168 -15.66 -9.83 5.80
CA PHE A 168 -16.46 -10.58 4.85
C PHE A 168 -16.18 -12.08 5.03
N ASP A 169 -17.08 -12.93 4.53
CA ASP A 169 -16.78 -14.34 4.31
C ASP A 169 -15.70 -14.47 3.21
N PRO A 170 -14.61 -15.24 3.39
CA PRO A 170 -13.59 -15.43 2.36
C PRO A 170 -14.12 -15.83 0.98
N ALA A 171 -15.24 -16.56 0.89
CA ALA A 171 -15.88 -16.92 -0.37
C ALA A 171 -16.43 -15.69 -1.12
N ILE A 172 -16.87 -14.65 -0.39
CA ILE A 172 -17.32 -13.38 -0.99
C ILE A 172 -16.16 -12.72 -1.72
N LEU A 173 -14.96 -12.65 -1.11
CA LEU A 173 -13.79 -12.06 -1.75
C LEU A 173 -13.41 -12.82 -3.03
N ARG A 174 -13.38 -14.16 -2.97
CA ARG A 174 -13.09 -14.99 -4.14
C ARG A 174 -14.08 -14.71 -5.28
N ASN A 175 -15.38 -14.67 -4.98
CA ASN A 175 -16.41 -14.38 -5.97
C ASN A 175 -16.30 -12.96 -6.53
N LEU A 176 -15.97 -11.98 -5.68
CA LEU A 176 -15.77 -10.60 -6.09
C LEU A 176 -14.60 -10.45 -7.06
N ILE A 177 -13.44 -11.04 -6.74
CA ILE A 177 -12.27 -11.01 -7.63
C ILE A 177 -12.61 -11.66 -8.99
N PHE A 178 -13.26 -12.82 -8.97
CA PHE A 178 -13.66 -13.53 -10.19
C PHE A 178 -14.63 -12.71 -11.07
N ARG A 179 -15.53 -11.95 -10.46
CA ARG A 179 -16.54 -11.12 -11.15
C ARG A 179 -16.06 -9.70 -11.49
N CYS A 180 -14.80 -9.37 -11.22
CA CYS A 180 -14.19 -8.08 -11.56
C CYS A 180 -13.07 -8.27 -12.61
N PRO A 181 -13.41 -8.50 -13.89
CA PRO A 181 -12.42 -8.86 -14.92
C PRO A 181 -11.41 -7.74 -15.23
N LEU A 182 -11.74 -6.48 -14.93
CA LEU A 182 -10.86 -5.32 -15.16
C LEU A 182 -9.94 -4.99 -13.97
N LEU A 183 -9.92 -5.83 -12.92
CA LEU A 183 -9.20 -5.54 -11.69
C LEU A 183 -7.68 -5.50 -11.93
N GLU A 184 -7.10 -4.31 -11.79
CA GLU A 184 -5.66 -4.09 -11.94
C GLU A 184 -4.94 -3.92 -10.59
N ARG A 185 -5.66 -3.48 -9.54
CA ARG A 185 -5.10 -3.25 -8.20
C ARG A 185 -5.99 -3.83 -7.12
N LEU A 186 -5.41 -4.67 -6.27
CA LEU A 186 -6.07 -5.27 -5.12
C LEU A 186 -5.24 -5.02 -3.85
N THR A 187 -5.85 -4.35 -2.87
CA THR A 187 -5.27 -4.09 -1.55
C THR A 187 -6.17 -4.66 -0.47
N LEU A 188 -5.61 -5.50 0.39
CA LEU A 188 -6.28 -6.19 1.47
C LEU A 188 -5.44 -6.01 2.74
N ARG A 189 -5.82 -5.07 3.61
CA ARG A 189 -5.08 -4.77 4.84
C ARG A 189 -5.94 -5.06 6.04
N TRP A 190 -5.47 -5.94 6.91
CA TRP A 190 -6.08 -6.30 8.19
C TRP A 190 -7.57 -6.73 8.06
N CYS A 191 -7.91 -7.35 6.94
CA CYS A 191 -9.26 -7.88 6.68
C CYS A 191 -9.48 -9.23 7.40
N THR A 192 -10.62 -9.89 7.15
CA THR A 192 -10.89 -11.26 7.62
C THR A 192 -9.68 -12.17 7.44
N ASN A 193 -9.37 -13.00 8.45
CA ASN A 193 -8.28 -13.96 8.38
C ASN A 193 -8.59 -15.06 7.34
N PHE A 194 -7.56 -15.57 6.66
CA PHE A 194 -7.71 -16.62 5.65
C PHE A 194 -7.10 -17.94 6.11
N ASP A 195 -7.76 -19.06 5.82
CA ASP A 195 -7.08 -20.35 5.81
C ASP A 195 -6.23 -20.48 4.55
N THR A 196 -6.82 -20.18 3.39
CA THR A 196 -6.13 -20.12 2.10
C THR A 196 -6.60 -18.89 1.34
N LEU A 197 -5.67 -18.00 1.00
CA LEU A 197 -5.93 -16.86 0.13
C LEU A 197 -5.55 -17.24 -1.29
N GLU A 198 -6.55 -17.44 -2.14
CA GLU A 198 -6.37 -17.75 -3.56
C GLU A 198 -6.62 -16.52 -4.42
N ILE A 199 -5.67 -16.19 -5.30
CA ILE A 199 -5.78 -15.07 -6.23
C ILE A 199 -5.81 -15.60 -7.67
N ASP A 200 -6.91 -15.35 -8.36
CA ASP A 200 -7.15 -15.66 -9.78
C ASP A 200 -7.63 -14.37 -10.45
N ALA A 201 -6.68 -13.57 -10.94
CA ALA A 201 -6.90 -12.23 -11.45
C ALA A 201 -5.91 -11.92 -12.60
N PRO A 202 -6.27 -12.24 -13.86
CA PRO A 202 -5.33 -12.20 -14.99
C PRO A 202 -4.76 -10.82 -15.30
N ASN A 203 -5.53 -9.76 -15.06
CA ASN A 203 -5.16 -8.37 -15.33
C ASN A 203 -4.53 -7.65 -14.13
N LEU A 204 -4.31 -8.35 -13.02
CA LEU A 204 -3.82 -7.77 -11.78
C LEU A 204 -2.35 -7.33 -11.94
N LYS A 205 -2.07 -6.04 -11.73
CA LYS A 205 -0.74 -5.42 -11.79
C LYS A 205 -0.16 -5.13 -10.41
N TYR A 206 -1.01 -4.89 -9.42
CA TYR A 206 -0.63 -4.56 -8.05
C TYR A 206 -1.41 -5.39 -7.04
N PHE A 207 -0.69 -6.06 -6.14
CA PHE A 207 -1.28 -6.78 -5.01
C PHE A 207 -0.59 -6.36 -3.70
N ASP A 208 -1.38 -5.98 -2.70
CA ASP A 208 -0.90 -5.66 -1.34
C ASP A 208 -1.77 -6.37 -0.31
N PHE A 209 -1.22 -7.43 0.29
CA PHE A 209 -1.85 -8.16 1.37
C PHE A 209 -1.09 -7.95 2.67
N ARG A 210 -1.81 -7.51 3.71
CA ARG A 210 -1.29 -7.41 5.08
C ARG A 210 -2.29 -8.00 6.04
N GLY A 211 -1.92 -9.03 6.79
CA GLY A 211 -2.85 -9.67 7.71
C GLY A 211 -2.44 -11.10 8.06
N ASN A 212 -3.43 -11.96 8.32
CA ASN A 212 -3.18 -13.36 8.65
C ASN A 212 -3.73 -14.27 7.55
N SER A 213 -2.88 -15.16 7.06
CA SER A 213 -3.30 -16.31 6.24
C SER A 213 -2.50 -17.55 6.61
N LYS A 214 -3.10 -18.75 6.61
CA LYS A 214 -2.34 -20.00 6.73
C LYS A 214 -1.69 -20.42 5.41
N SER A 215 -2.14 -19.91 4.26
CA SER A 215 -1.46 -20.12 2.98
C SER A 215 -1.91 -19.10 1.93
N ILE A 216 -1.05 -18.85 0.95
CA ILE A 216 -1.33 -17.91 -0.14
C ILE A 216 -0.94 -18.57 -1.45
N CYS A 217 -1.85 -18.54 -2.43
CA CYS A 217 -1.67 -19.15 -3.75
C CYS A 217 -2.11 -18.19 -4.85
N PHE A 218 -1.29 -18.06 -5.88
CA PHE A 218 -1.64 -17.35 -7.11
C PHE A 218 -1.94 -18.38 -8.20
N LYS A 219 -3.20 -18.45 -8.64
CA LYS A 219 -3.63 -19.32 -9.74
C LYS A 219 -3.34 -18.69 -11.09
N ASN A 220 -3.57 -17.38 -11.21
CA ASN A 220 -3.41 -16.64 -12.45
C ASN A 220 -3.14 -15.16 -12.12
N ALA A 221 -1.90 -14.70 -12.32
CA ALA A 221 -1.53 -13.30 -12.12
C ALA A 221 -0.35 -12.88 -13.05
N PRO A 222 -0.42 -13.16 -14.36
CA PRO A 222 0.71 -13.02 -15.27
C PRO A 222 1.19 -11.57 -15.42
N MET A 223 0.27 -10.61 -15.27
CA MET A 223 0.56 -9.18 -15.38
C MET A 223 1.04 -8.54 -14.06
N LEU A 224 1.26 -9.33 -12.99
CA LEU A 224 1.58 -8.75 -11.69
C LEU A 224 2.98 -8.14 -11.70
N GLU A 225 3.04 -6.82 -11.52
CA GLU A 225 4.26 -6.03 -11.51
C GLU A 225 4.76 -5.74 -10.10
N LYS A 226 3.84 -5.59 -9.14
CA LYS A 226 4.15 -5.27 -7.75
C LYS A 226 3.40 -6.17 -6.78
N LEU A 227 4.17 -6.86 -5.94
CA LEU A 227 3.69 -7.78 -4.91
C LEU A 227 4.15 -7.32 -3.53
N ILE A 228 3.20 -7.03 -2.65
CA ILE A 228 3.43 -6.76 -1.22
C ILE A 228 2.67 -7.79 -0.40
N VAL A 229 3.37 -8.56 0.45
CA VAL A 229 2.76 -9.59 1.29
C VAL A 229 3.39 -9.57 2.68
N HIS A 230 2.66 -9.01 3.65
CA HIS A 230 3.09 -8.92 5.04
C HIS A 230 2.18 -9.77 5.94
N LEU A 231 2.69 -10.92 6.37
CA LEU A 231 2.05 -11.76 7.37
C LEU A 231 2.35 -11.25 8.78
N ASN A 232 1.33 -11.13 9.63
CA ASN A 232 1.46 -10.67 11.02
C ASN A 232 1.85 -11.77 12.01
N SER A 233 1.65 -13.03 11.63
CA SER A 233 1.98 -14.19 12.45
C SER A 233 2.61 -15.28 11.59
N ARG A 234 3.31 -16.20 12.25
CA ARG A 234 3.84 -17.40 11.60
C ARG A 234 2.70 -18.22 11.02
N VAL A 235 2.92 -18.70 9.80
CA VAL A 235 2.03 -19.69 9.20
C VAL A 235 2.15 -21.01 9.98
N SER A 236 1.09 -21.37 10.72
CA SER A 236 0.99 -22.68 11.36
C SER A 236 0.52 -23.70 10.33
N MET A 237 1.45 -24.50 9.79
CA MET A 237 1.10 -25.69 9.01
C MET A 237 1.24 -26.94 9.89
N VAL A 238 0.27 -27.85 9.76
CA VAL A 238 0.22 -29.12 10.51
C VAL A 238 1.27 -30.12 10.01
N ALA A 239 1.85 -29.91 8.82
CA ALA A 239 2.90 -30.74 8.25
C ALA A 239 3.99 -29.89 7.58
N SER A 240 5.26 -30.31 7.70
CA SER A 240 6.36 -29.74 6.93
C SER A 240 6.25 -30.22 5.48
N PRO A 241 6.19 -29.32 4.48
CA PRO A 241 6.10 -29.73 3.09
C PRO A 241 7.42 -30.41 2.66
N VAL A 242 7.31 -31.39 1.75
CA VAL A 242 8.44 -32.11 1.15
C VAL A 242 9.23 -31.24 0.17
N CYS A 243 8.60 -30.19 -0.39
CA CYS A 243 9.22 -29.27 -1.35
C CYS A 243 9.03 -27.82 -0.92
N SER A 244 9.96 -26.95 -1.36
CA SER A 244 9.88 -25.51 -1.18
C SER A 244 8.57 -24.91 -1.73
N ASN A 245 7.93 -24.03 -0.96
CA ASN A 245 6.75 -23.29 -1.41
C ASN A 245 7.11 -22.16 -2.41
N ILE A 246 8.38 -21.76 -2.47
CA ILE A 246 8.83 -20.60 -3.25
C ILE A 246 8.53 -20.75 -4.75
N THR A 247 8.78 -21.93 -5.33
CA THR A 247 8.60 -22.18 -6.76
C THR A 247 7.13 -22.08 -7.15
N LYS A 248 6.25 -22.70 -6.33
CA LYS A 248 4.79 -22.66 -6.55
C LYS A 248 4.23 -21.26 -6.34
N PHE A 249 4.80 -20.51 -5.41
CA PHE A 249 4.35 -19.15 -5.12
C PHE A 249 4.63 -18.22 -6.29
N PHE A 250 5.82 -18.30 -6.91
CA PHE A 250 6.23 -17.35 -7.95
C PHE A 250 5.93 -17.78 -9.40
N CYS A 251 5.51 -19.02 -9.66
CA CYS A 251 5.44 -19.55 -11.04
C CYS A 251 4.44 -18.83 -11.97
N HIS A 252 3.47 -18.07 -11.44
CA HIS A 252 2.44 -17.38 -12.24
C HIS A 252 2.65 -15.86 -12.36
N MET A 253 3.85 -15.33 -12.10
CA MET A 253 4.12 -13.88 -12.07
C MET A 253 5.40 -13.47 -12.84
N PRO A 254 5.50 -13.72 -14.17
CA PRO A 254 6.69 -13.42 -14.96
C PRO A 254 7.01 -11.93 -15.14
N CYS A 255 6.02 -11.04 -14.95
CA CYS A 255 6.17 -9.59 -15.07
C CYS A 255 6.60 -8.90 -13.75
N LEU A 256 6.89 -9.66 -12.69
CA LEU A 256 7.16 -9.09 -11.37
C LEU A 256 8.41 -8.19 -11.39
N MET A 257 8.22 -6.93 -10.99
CA MET A 257 9.26 -5.90 -10.93
C MET A 257 9.60 -5.48 -9.50
N GLN A 258 8.62 -5.53 -8.59
CA GLN A 258 8.79 -5.12 -7.19
C GLN A 258 8.23 -6.19 -6.25
N LEU A 259 9.06 -6.65 -5.31
CA LEU A 259 8.70 -7.62 -4.30
C LEU A 259 8.94 -7.04 -2.90
N ASP A 260 7.91 -6.98 -2.07
CA ASP A 260 7.98 -6.59 -0.66
C ASP A 260 7.33 -7.67 0.21
N ILE A 261 8.12 -8.35 1.05
CA ILE A 261 7.67 -9.49 1.84
C ILE A 261 8.02 -9.31 3.31
N SER A 262 7.25 -9.89 4.23
CA SER A 262 7.67 -9.97 5.64
C SER A 262 8.54 -11.20 5.90
N GLY A 263 9.35 -11.15 6.98
CA GLY A 263 10.13 -12.30 7.46
C GLY A 263 9.28 -13.53 7.74
N HIS A 264 8.03 -13.36 8.18
CA HIS A 264 7.08 -14.46 8.37
C HIS A 264 6.64 -15.12 7.06
N LEU A 265 6.48 -14.34 5.98
CA LEU A 265 6.24 -14.94 4.66
C LEU A 265 7.48 -15.70 4.19
N LEU A 266 8.67 -15.14 4.42
CA LEU A 266 9.92 -15.82 4.05
C LEU A 266 10.07 -17.17 4.77
N GLU A 267 9.73 -17.25 6.07
CA GLU A 267 9.65 -18.54 6.79
C GLU A 267 8.77 -19.53 6.04
N TYR A 268 7.56 -19.10 5.64
CA TYR A 268 6.62 -19.93 4.88
C TYR A 268 7.15 -20.38 3.51
N LEU A 269 7.79 -19.46 2.76
CA LEU A 269 8.32 -19.75 1.42
C LEU A 269 9.48 -20.75 1.47
N THR A 270 10.30 -20.67 2.51
CA THR A 270 11.47 -21.53 2.71
C THR A 270 11.16 -22.83 3.46
N MET A 271 9.90 -23.05 3.88
CA MET A 271 9.47 -24.36 4.38
C MET A 271 9.68 -25.42 3.30
N GLY A 272 10.28 -26.55 3.67
CA GLY A 272 10.65 -27.60 2.70
C GLY A 272 11.98 -27.34 1.97
N GLY A 273 12.75 -26.32 2.36
CA GLY A 273 14.08 -26.04 1.83
C GLY A 273 14.11 -24.96 0.74
N LEU A 274 15.31 -24.69 0.22
CA LEU A 274 15.54 -23.81 -0.91
C LEU A 274 15.64 -24.65 -2.19
N PRO A 275 15.02 -24.26 -3.31
CA PRO A 275 15.18 -24.96 -4.57
C PRO A 275 16.63 -24.88 -5.09
N GLU A 276 17.05 -25.92 -5.80
CA GLU A 276 18.34 -25.92 -6.51
C GLU A 276 18.31 -25.03 -7.77
N ASN A 277 17.13 -24.91 -8.40
CA ASN A 277 16.96 -24.21 -9.67
C ASN A 277 16.74 -22.72 -9.50
N HIS A 278 17.14 -21.95 -10.52
CA HIS A 278 16.89 -20.52 -10.64
C HIS A 278 15.41 -20.21 -10.91
N LEU A 279 14.86 -19.19 -10.25
CA LEU A 279 13.47 -18.78 -10.41
C LEU A 279 13.32 -17.80 -11.60
N THR A 280 13.06 -18.32 -12.80
CA THR A 280 12.92 -17.52 -14.02
C THR A 280 11.83 -16.45 -13.94
N ALA A 281 10.76 -16.69 -13.17
CA ALA A 281 9.68 -15.73 -12.91
C ALA A 281 10.18 -14.45 -12.21
N LEU A 282 11.33 -14.50 -11.53
CA LEU A 282 11.90 -13.40 -10.76
C LEU A 282 12.95 -12.58 -11.53
N ASN A 283 13.23 -12.93 -12.79
CA ASN A 283 14.26 -12.29 -13.62
C ASN A 283 14.06 -10.78 -13.85
N ASN A 284 12.83 -10.28 -13.69
CA ASN A 284 12.49 -8.89 -13.93
C ASN A 284 12.45 -8.03 -12.66
N VAL A 285 12.67 -8.63 -11.49
CA VAL A 285 12.63 -7.90 -10.21
C VAL A 285 13.79 -6.90 -10.15
N LYS A 286 13.43 -5.62 -9.94
CA LYS A 286 14.35 -4.49 -9.80
C LYS A 286 14.41 -3.95 -8.38
N SER A 287 13.34 -4.13 -7.60
CA SER A 287 13.27 -3.69 -6.22
C SER A 287 12.83 -4.85 -5.33
N PHE A 288 13.63 -5.13 -4.30
CA PHE A 288 13.33 -6.14 -3.30
C PHE A 288 13.34 -5.53 -1.90
N SER A 289 12.28 -5.77 -1.15
CA SER A 289 12.09 -5.31 0.23
C SER A 289 11.77 -6.51 1.13
N VAL A 290 12.44 -6.58 2.28
CA VAL A 290 12.13 -7.54 3.33
C VAL A 290 11.84 -6.79 4.62
N ARG A 291 10.63 -6.95 5.15
CA ARG A 291 10.24 -6.40 6.45
C ARG A 291 10.44 -7.38 7.58
N ALA A 292 10.81 -6.89 8.76
CA ALA A 292 11.04 -7.69 9.95
C ALA A 292 11.98 -8.89 9.68
N MET A 293 13.16 -8.59 9.12
CA MET A 293 14.19 -9.61 8.85
C MET A 293 14.83 -10.08 10.16
N PHE A 294 14.78 -11.37 10.42
CA PHE A 294 15.36 -11.97 11.62
C PHE A 294 16.76 -12.52 11.32
N PHE A 295 17.80 -11.70 11.54
CA PHE A 295 19.19 -12.08 11.30
C PHE A 295 19.70 -13.25 12.16
N ARG A 296 19.04 -13.59 13.27
CA ARG A 296 19.38 -14.76 14.09
C ARG A 296 19.09 -16.13 13.46
N SER A 297 18.37 -16.15 12.34
CA SER A 297 17.91 -17.41 11.72
C SER A 297 18.62 -17.64 10.40
N ILE A 298 19.47 -18.67 10.34
CA ILE A 298 20.13 -19.11 9.09
C ILE A 298 19.10 -19.30 7.98
N LYS A 299 17.91 -19.84 8.30
CA LYS A 299 16.84 -20.05 7.31
C LYS A 299 16.35 -18.73 6.68
N HIS A 300 16.28 -17.65 7.46
CA HIS A 300 15.88 -16.34 6.93
C HIS A 300 17.01 -15.76 6.09
N VAL A 301 18.22 -15.74 6.62
CA VAL A 301 19.37 -15.14 5.94
C VAL A 301 19.66 -15.87 4.63
N SER A 302 19.65 -17.22 4.63
CA SER A 302 19.82 -18.02 3.42
C SER A 302 18.67 -17.83 2.43
N GLY A 303 17.42 -17.72 2.90
CA GLY A 303 16.26 -17.41 2.07
C GLY A 303 16.35 -16.04 1.39
N VAL A 304 16.76 -15.00 2.12
CA VAL A 304 16.99 -13.66 1.55
C VAL A 304 18.12 -13.70 0.53
N ILE A 305 19.25 -14.34 0.85
CA ILE A 305 20.38 -14.48 -0.09
C ILE A 305 19.96 -15.23 -1.35
N TYR A 306 19.19 -16.32 -1.22
CA TYR A 306 18.67 -17.06 -2.36
C TYR A 306 17.77 -16.21 -3.25
N LEU A 307 16.87 -15.42 -2.66
CA LEU A 307 16.03 -14.48 -3.40
C LEU A 307 16.87 -13.41 -4.10
N ILE A 308 17.83 -12.79 -3.41
CA ILE A 308 18.78 -11.84 -4.02
C ILE A 308 19.52 -12.47 -5.20
N LYS A 309 20.00 -13.72 -5.05
CA LYS A 309 20.63 -14.49 -6.13
C LYS A 309 19.70 -14.74 -7.32
N SER A 310 18.38 -14.77 -7.07
CA SER A 310 17.34 -14.96 -8.08
C SER A 310 16.96 -13.69 -8.85
N PHE A 311 17.51 -12.52 -8.49
CA PHE A 311 17.16 -11.21 -9.08
C PHE A 311 18.29 -10.60 -9.91
N PRO A 312 18.57 -11.08 -11.13
CA PRO A 312 19.70 -10.59 -11.95
C PRO A 312 19.59 -9.11 -12.34
N LYS A 313 18.41 -8.49 -12.23
CA LYS A 313 18.15 -7.08 -12.53
C LYS A 313 17.94 -6.22 -11.28
N LEU A 314 18.30 -6.71 -10.10
CA LEU A 314 18.09 -6.00 -8.84
C LEU A 314 18.86 -4.67 -8.83
N GLN A 315 18.16 -3.57 -8.56
CA GLN A 315 18.70 -2.21 -8.48
C GLN A 315 18.57 -1.62 -7.08
N LYS A 316 17.51 -1.97 -6.35
CA LYS A 316 17.24 -1.50 -5.00
C LYS A 316 16.96 -2.66 -4.04
N LEU A 317 17.68 -2.69 -2.93
CA LEU A 317 17.46 -3.59 -1.81
C LEU A 317 17.01 -2.77 -0.59
N THR A 318 15.97 -3.22 0.10
CA THR A 318 15.49 -2.63 1.35
C THR A 318 15.29 -3.71 2.40
N ILE A 319 15.85 -3.52 3.60
CA ILE A 319 15.75 -4.46 4.70
C ILE A 319 15.32 -3.68 5.94
N GLU A 320 14.17 -4.04 6.51
CA GLU A 320 13.79 -3.61 7.85
C GLU A 320 14.24 -4.69 8.83
N CYS A 321 15.26 -4.38 9.63
CA CYS A 321 15.78 -5.29 10.64
C CYS A 321 14.70 -5.55 11.70
N GLY A 322 14.57 -6.81 12.12
CA GLY A 322 13.73 -7.17 13.27
C GLY A 322 14.30 -6.61 14.58
N MET A 323 13.52 -6.76 15.66
CA MET A 323 13.92 -6.33 17.01
C MET A 323 15.33 -6.86 17.38
N LYS A 324 16.10 -6.01 18.07
CA LYS A 324 17.45 -6.28 18.57
C LYS A 324 17.48 -7.61 19.33
N SER A 325 18.34 -8.52 18.90
CA SER A 325 18.57 -9.84 19.50
C SER A 325 20.04 -10.20 19.30
N GLU A 326 20.63 -10.91 20.26
CA GLU A 326 22.05 -11.29 20.21
C GLU A 326 22.45 -11.98 18.90
N ALA A 327 23.68 -11.71 18.44
CA ALA A 327 24.27 -12.36 17.28
C ALA A 327 24.34 -13.88 17.50
N VAL A 328 24.10 -14.64 16.44
CA VAL A 328 24.15 -16.10 16.47
C VAL A 328 25.34 -16.50 15.62
N GLU A 329 26.42 -16.96 16.26
CA GLU A 329 27.69 -17.40 15.65
C GLU A 329 27.51 -18.23 14.36
N PRO A 330 26.60 -19.23 14.30
CA PRO A 330 26.29 -19.95 13.08
C PRO A 330 25.89 -19.11 11.85
N VAL A 331 25.23 -17.96 12.06
CA VAL A 331 24.82 -17.07 10.96
C VAL A 331 26.00 -16.24 10.46
N VAL A 332 26.83 -15.75 11.38
CA VAL A 332 28.05 -15.01 11.04
C VAL A 332 28.95 -15.89 10.19
N GLN A 333 29.21 -17.13 10.64
CA GLN A 333 29.99 -18.10 9.90
C GLN A 333 29.38 -18.39 8.52
N TYR A 334 28.05 -18.61 8.45
CA TYR A 334 27.37 -18.81 7.17
C TYR A 334 27.56 -17.64 6.19
N LEU A 335 27.53 -16.40 6.66
CA LEU A 335 27.76 -15.21 5.83
C LEU A 335 29.22 -15.08 5.42
N GLN A 336 30.16 -15.36 6.32
CA GLN A 336 31.60 -15.34 6.04
C GLN A 336 31.99 -16.40 4.99
N ASP A 337 31.38 -17.58 5.05
CA ASP A 337 31.57 -18.66 4.07
C ASP A 337 31.04 -18.28 2.67
N GLN A 338 30.16 -17.27 2.55
CA GLN A 338 29.77 -16.75 1.24
C GLN A 338 30.90 -15.87 0.68
N SER A 339 31.68 -16.42 -0.25
CA SER A 339 32.75 -15.68 -0.93
C SER A 339 32.25 -14.52 -1.81
N SER A 340 31.08 -14.69 -2.45
CA SER A 340 30.39 -13.63 -3.20
C SER A 340 28.94 -14.01 -3.51
N LEU A 341 28.13 -13.04 -3.94
CA LEU A 341 26.79 -13.30 -4.49
C LEU A 341 26.82 -13.75 -5.96
N CYS A 342 27.93 -14.33 -6.44
CA CYS A 342 28.11 -14.91 -7.79
C CYS A 342 27.63 -13.99 -8.94
N GLY A 343 27.78 -12.67 -8.79
CA GLY A 343 27.36 -11.70 -9.80
C GLY A 343 25.86 -11.40 -9.84
N ALA A 344 25.05 -11.87 -8.87
CA ALA A 344 23.62 -11.59 -8.83
C ALA A 344 23.28 -10.11 -8.59
N VAL A 345 24.14 -9.38 -7.88
CA VAL A 345 23.94 -7.96 -7.52
C VAL A 345 24.75 -7.00 -8.39
N LYS A 346 25.06 -7.39 -9.63
CA LYS A 346 25.83 -6.58 -10.59
C LYS A 346 25.21 -5.23 -10.93
N LEU A 347 23.89 -5.10 -10.79
CA LEU A 347 23.12 -3.89 -11.09
C LEU A 347 22.61 -3.18 -9.83
N LEU A 348 22.98 -3.66 -8.63
CA LEU A 348 22.49 -3.11 -7.36
C LEU A 348 23.12 -1.73 -7.13
N GLN A 349 22.26 -0.71 -7.08
CA GLN A 349 22.67 0.69 -6.92
C GLN A 349 22.43 1.20 -5.50
N LYS A 350 21.34 0.77 -4.85
CA LYS A 350 20.93 1.32 -3.55
C LYS A 350 20.57 0.23 -2.56
N VAL A 351 21.12 0.34 -1.36
CA VAL A 351 20.74 -0.47 -0.20
C VAL A 351 20.19 0.46 0.87
N HIS A 352 19.01 0.13 1.39
CA HIS A 352 18.40 0.82 2.52
C HIS A 352 18.17 -0.17 3.66
N MET A 353 18.64 0.14 4.86
CA MET A 353 18.38 -0.64 6.06
C MET A 353 17.68 0.23 7.11
N SER A 354 16.54 -0.22 7.62
CA SER A 354 15.80 0.46 8.68
C SER A 354 15.78 -0.37 9.95
N MET A 355 15.72 0.27 11.11
CA MET A 355 15.91 -0.37 12.41
C MET A 355 17.27 -1.07 12.54
N PHE A 356 18.27 -0.57 11.80
CA PHE A 356 19.60 -1.16 11.71
C PHE A 356 20.38 -0.88 13.00
N SER A 357 20.77 -1.91 13.74
CA SER A 357 21.43 -1.73 15.04
C SER A 357 22.95 -1.69 14.98
N GLY A 358 23.55 -2.11 13.87
CA GLY A 358 25.01 -2.27 13.74
C GLY A 358 25.51 -3.55 14.44
N LEU A 359 24.66 -4.57 14.57
CA LEU A 359 25.10 -5.88 15.08
C LEU A 359 26.04 -6.55 14.06
N GLU A 360 26.95 -7.38 14.56
CA GLU A 360 27.93 -8.11 13.74
C GLU A 360 27.27 -8.84 12.56
N VAL A 361 26.16 -9.54 12.78
CA VAL A 361 25.41 -10.25 11.72
C VAL A 361 24.85 -9.30 10.64
N GLU A 362 24.47 -8.08 11.01
CA GLU A 362 23.95 -7.08 10.06
C GLU A 362 25.10 -6.45 9.26
N MET A 363 26.21 -6.16 9.94
CA MET A 363 27.44 -5.64 9.36
C MET A 363 28.09 -6.65 8.41
N GLU A 364 28.09 -7.93 8.76
CA GLU A 364 28.62 -9.01 7.93
C GLU A 364 27.76 -9.24 6.68
N PHE A 365 26.43 -9.08 6.79
CA PHE A 365 25.55 -9.06 5.63
C PHE A 365 25.86 -7.88 4.69
N LEU A 366 26.11 -6.68 5.23
CA LEU A 366 26.55 -5.53 4.44
C LEU A 366 27.91 -5.77 3.79
N ARG A 367 28.86 -6.40 4.49
CA ARG A 367 30.17 -6.79 3.96
C ARG A 367 30.02 -7.66 2.71
N LEU A 368 29.14 -8.67 2.75
CA LEU A 368 28.85 -9.54 1.61
C LEU A 368 28.31 -8.75 0.40
N ILE A 369 27.40 -7.80 0.65
CA ILE A 369 26.82 -6.94 -0.40
C ILE A 369 27.89 -6.01 -1.00
N LEU A 370 28.68 -5.35 -0.15
CA LEU A 370 29.75 -4.44 -0.56
C LEU A 370 30.82 -5.15 -1.42
N ALA A 371 31.19 -6.38 -1.05
CA ALA A 371 32.12 -7.20 -1.81
C ALA A 371 31.57 -7.65 -3.18
N SER A 372 30.24 -7.64 -3.36
CA SER A 372 29.57 -8.23 -4.53
C SER A 372 28.98 -7.23 -5.52
N ALA A 373 28.74 -5.97 -5.13
CA ALA A 373 27.98 -4.97 -5.90
C ALA A 373 28.88 -3.88 -6.54
N PRO A 374 29.30 -4.02 -7.81
CA PRO A 374 30.28 -3.14 -8.45
C PRO A 374 29.76 -1.74 -8.82
N VAL A 375 28.43 -1.59 -8.97
CA VAL A 375 27.79 -0.30 -9.34
C VAL A 375 27.04 0.32 -8.16
N LEU A 376 27.33 -0.13 -6.94
CA LEU A 376 26.66 0.38 -5.75
C LEU A 376 26.98 1.86 -5.53
N GLU A 377 25.93 2.68 -5.45
CA GLU A 377 26.03 4.13 -5.31
C GLU A 377 25.85 4.54 -3.84
N GLU A 378 24.93 3.89 -3.14
CA GLU A 378 24.49 4.34 -1.81
C GLU A 378 24.11 3.17 -0.90
N ILE A 379 24.59 3.24 0.35
CA ILE A 379 24.05 2.51 1.49
C ILE A 379 23.52 3.54 2.49
N SER A 380 22.23 3.44 2.79
CA SER A 380 21.58 4.21 3.85
C SER A 380 21.10 3.27 4.95
N ALA A 381 21.38 3.63 6.20
CA ALA A 381 20.90 2.95 7.39
C ALA A 381 20.29 3.94 8.36
N TRP A 382 19.24 3.55 9.09
CA TRP A 382 18.75 4.36 10.21
C TRP A 382 18.18 3.51 11.33
N ASN A 383 18.25 4.07 12.54
CA ASN A 383 17.61 3.54 13.74
C ASN A 383 17.41 4.67 14.77
N TYR A 384 16.69 4.38 15.83
CA TYR A 384 16.66 5.25 17.00
C TYR A 384 18.00 5.16 17.75
N GLU A 385 18.52 6.30 18.20
CA GLU A 385 19.85 6.41 18.82
C GLU A 385 20.06 5.37 19.94
N HIS A 386 19.09 5.26 20.84
CA HIS A 386 19.12 4.33 21.98
C HIS A 386 19.08 2.83 21.61
N LEU A 387 18.78 2.48 20.35
CA LEU A 387 18.73 1.09 19.89
C LEU A 387 20.03 0.65 19.19
N LEU A 388 20.91 1.58 18.86
CA LEU A 388 22.18 1.27 18.21
C LEU A 388 23.13 0.52 19.16
N CYS A 389 23.98 -0.33 18.59
CA CYS A 389 25.11 -0.96 19.29
C CYS A 389 26.38 -0.12 19.19
N LEU A 390 26.51 0.61 18.10
CA LEU A 390 27.62 1.46 17.73
C LEU A 390 27.03 2.82 17.30
N SER A 391 27.73 3.91 17.57
CA SER A 391 27.33 5.20 17.00
C SER A 391 27.30 5.10 15.47
N GLY A 392 26.46 5.89 14.82
CA GLY A 392 26.39 5.94 13.36
C GLY A 392 27.72 6.33 12.72
N ARG A 393 28.58 7.06 13.43
CA ARG A 393 29.97 7.30 13.03
C ARG A 393 30.79 6.01 13.01
N GLU A 394 30.77 5.23 14.09
CA GLU A 394 31.51 3.96 14.18
C GLU A 394 31.05 2.96 13.12
N ILE A 395 29.74 2.81 12.94
CA ILE A 395 29.13 1.97 11.88
C ILE A 395 29.67 2.39 10.50
N LYS A 396 29.68 3.71 10.23
CA LYS A 396 30.17 4.25 8.97
C LYS A 396 31.67 4.05 8.77
N ASP A 397 32.46 4.18 9.82
CA ASP A 397 33.91 3.99 9.74
C ASP A 397 34.27 2.52 9.55
N GLU A 398 33.54 1.60 10.17
CA GLU A 398 33.67 0.17 9.93
C GLU A 398 33.30 -0.21 8.48
N MET A 399 32.16 0.26 7.96
CA MET A 399 31.77 0.01 6.56
C MET A 399 32.80 0.49 5.53
N LYS A 400 33.57 1.55 5.83
CA LYS A 400 34.64 2.05 4.94
C LYS A 400 35.86 1.13 4.90
N GLN A 401 36.09 0.30 5.92
CA GLN A 401 37.23 -0.62 6.01
C GLN A 401 37.02 -1.89 5.17
N TYR A 402 35.76 -2.23 4.87
CA TYR A 402 35.46 -3.42 4.09
C TYR A 402 35.96 -3.34 2.65
N GLN A 403 36.27 -4.50 2.08
CA GLN A 403 36.54 -4.63 0.66
C GLN A 403 35.25 -4.29 -0.12
N ARG A 404 35.38 -3.43 -1.14
CA ARG A 404 34.25 -2.94 -1.93
C ARG A 404 34.48 -3.21 -3.41
N ALA A 405 33.46 -3.73 -4.08
CA ALA A 405 33.44 -3.84 -5.53
C ALA A 405 33.20 -2.48 -6.20
N SER A 406 32.45 -1.58 -5.56
CA SER A 406 32.24 -0.20 -6.01
C SER A 406 33.20 0.77 -5.32
N PRO A 407 33.91 1.64 -6.07
CA PRO A 407 34.86 2.59 -5.49
C PRO A 407 34.22 3.82 -4.84
N SER A 408 32.97 4.15 -5.21
CA SER A 408 32.35 5.46 -4.91
C SER A 408 31.10 5.37 -4.03
N VAL A 409 30.92 4.28 -3.28
CA VAL A 409 29.75 4.09 -2.41
C VAL A 409 29.66 5.21 -1.37
N LYS A 410 28.50 5.88 -1.32
CA LYS A 410 28.14 6.83 -0.27
C LYS A 410 27.49 6.09 0.91
N PHE A 411 28.00 6.34 2.11
CA PHE A 411 27.43 5.83 3.36
C PHE A 411 26.65 6.92 4.10
N ILE A 412 25.38 6.65 4.38
CA ILE A 412 24.47 7.49 5.16
C ILE A 412 24.00 6.65 6.35
N VAL A 413 24.19 7.15 7.57
CA VAL A 413 23.70 6.51 8.78
C VAL A 413 23.00 7.59 9.59
N ASP A 414 21.69 7.49 9.72
CA ASP A 414 20.86 8.46 10.43
C ASP A 414 20.46 7.92 11.81
N GLU A 415 20.74 8.72 12.84
CA GLU A 415 20.41 8.41 14.23
C GLU A 415 19.21 9.27 14.63
N ILE A 416 18.06 8.63 14.85
CA ILE A 416 16.83 9.35 15.20
C ILE A 416 16.78 9.50 16.71
N VAL A 417 16.90 10.75 17.17
CA VAL A 417 16.60 11.12 18.56
C VAL A 417 15.08 11.22 18.68
N VAL A 418 14.49 10.42 19.56
CA VAL A 418 13.10 10.64 19.97
C VAL A 418 13.13 11.83 20.92
N GLU A 419 12.97 13.04 20.41
CA GLU A 419 12.62 14.18 21.27
C GLU A 419 11.29 13.85 21.94
N ASP A 420 11.24 14.00 23.28
CA ASP A 420 10.13 13.64 24.14
C ASP A 420 8.78 13.84 23.45
N ALA A 421 8.11 12.72 23.15
CA ALA A 421 6.69 12.75 22.87
C ALA A 421 6.00 13.28 24.13
N LEU A 422 5.69 14.58 24.13
CA LEU A 422 4.79 15.20 25.10
C LEU A 422 3.47 14.39 25.17
N PRO A 423 2.86 14.35 26.36
CA PRO A 423 2.36 13.13 27.02
C PRO A 423 1.12 12.47 26.38
#